data_AF-A0A2M7KU15-F1
#
_entry.id   AF-A0A2M7KU15-F1
#
_cell.length_a   1.000
_cell.length_b   1.000
_cell.length_c   1.000
_cell.angle_alpha   90.00
_cell.angle_beta   90.00
_cell.angle_gamma   90.00
#
_symmetry.space_group_name_H-M   'P 1'
#
loop_
_entity.id
_entity.type
_entity.pdbx_description
1 polymer ?
#
loop_
_entity_poly.entity_id
_entity_poly.type
_entity_poly.pdbx_seq_one_letter_code
_entity_poly.pdbx_strand_id
1 'polypeptide(L)'
;MPRQNALLPFAAILCAVAPWSAAAPQPVLEFAKLDDFESPAAWLKGDPKTDLEQKDAAVAASTEFVHEGKQSLAFLIRVNWTPRPNEQYPKGWPMMSRKFDAPRDWSGYDYAYFWLYAKTEAKLLQERVLRIGFPTADGKETEWYTIPGIEPNRWQEVAVPFTLPIDWTRVTGVTFYVAEAWYEDGDKVDFYVDDMRLAKRTAPAFSACSVTSRVFPRRQSFGISLHIEGPVEGARLRCRVTDRRGNEQGSFAEALTAKEQQFVFPAKALPAGEHYATLDLLDKSGEVVDSERKYFRSLQPGKRSYLKLITFYTQPLGQADAAALGVLNDSAYAG
;
A
#
# COMPACT_ATOMS: atom_id res chain seq x y z
N MET A 1 16.11 56.42 -56.39
CA MET A 1 15.00 55.55 -55.95
C MET A 1 15.37 54.93 -54.62
N PRO A 2 14.79 55.37 -53.48
CA PRO A 2 15.06 54.74 -52.19
C PRO A 2 14.03 53.63 -51.90
N ARG A 3 14.52 52.47 -51.43
CA ARG A 3 13.70 51.34 -51.00
C ARG A 3 13.12 51.63 -49.62
N GLN A 4 11.79 51.63 -49.52
CA GLN A 4 11.05 51.64 -48.26
C GLN A 4 11.10 50.23 -47.64
N ASN A 5 11.76 50.10 -46.50
CA ASN A 5 11.67 48.90 -45.66
C ASN A 5 10.42 49.00 -44.79
N ALA A 6 9.45 48.13 -45.04
CA ALA A 6 8.26 47.98 -44.23
C ALA A 6 8.61 47.23 -42.92
N LEU A 7 8.38 47.88 -41.79
CA LEU A 7 8.43 47.28 -40.45
C LEU A 7 7.15 46.46 -40.22
N LEU A 8 7.31 45.14 -40.08
CA LEU A 8 6.25 44.23 -39.63
C LEU A 8 6.08 44.35 -38.10
N PRO A 9 4.84 44.47 -37.58
CA PRO A 9 4.60 44.45 -36.14
C PRO A 9 4.70 43.01 -35.61
N PHE A 10 5.61 42.78 -34.66
CA PHE A 10 5.66 41.57 -33.85
C PHE A 10 4.41 41.49 -32.97
N ALA A 11 3.48 40.60 -33.30
CA ALA A 11 2.38 40.24 -32.43
C ALA A 11 2.93 39.43 -31.24
N ALA A 12 2.85 40.01 -30.04
CA ALA A 12 3.20 39.34 -28.79
C ALA A 12 2.20 38.21 -28.52
N ILE A 13 2.68 36.97 -28.60
CA ILE A 13 1.94 35.78 -28.14
C ILE A 13 1.99 35.79 -26.61
N LEU A 14 0.88 36.18 -25.99
CA LEU A 14 0.62 35.96 -24.57
C LEU A 14 0.46 34.45 -24.35
N CYS A 15 1.54 33.78 -23.95
CA CYS A 15 1.47 32.45 -23.37
C CYS A 15 0.69 32.55 -22.05
N ALA A 16 -0.57 32.14 -22.06
CA ALA A 16 -1.34 31.88 -20.86
C ALA A 16 -0.63 30.76 -20.10
N VAL A 17 0.12 31.13 -19.06
CA VAL A 17 0.71 30.19 -18.10
C VAL A 17 -0.47 29.59 -17.35
N ALA A 18 -0.84 28.35 -17.67
CA ALA A 18 -1.87 27.63 -16.94
C ALA A 18 -1.47 27.62 -15.45
N PRO A 19 -2.38 27.95 -14.52
CA PRO A 19 -2.07 27.95 -13.11
C PRO A 19 -1.58 26.56 -12.72
N TRP A 20 -0.36 26.53 -12.19
CA TRP A 20 0.25 25.37 -11.56
C TRP A 20 -0.78 24.80 -10.57
N SER A 21 -1.26 23.57 -10.83
CA SER A 21 -2.20 22.90 -9.92
C SER A 21 -1.60 22.89 -8.52
N ALA A 22 -2.24 23.61 -7.60
CA ALA A 22 -1.95 23.46 -6.19
C ALA A 22 -2.08 21.98 -5.85
N ALA A 23 -1.02 21.37 -5.31
CA ALA A 23 -1.08 20.00 -4.83
C ALA A 23 -2.29 19.89 -3.89
N ALA A 24 -3.20 18.97 -4.19
CA ALA A 24 -4.35 18.73 -3.33
C ALA A 24 -3.84 18.48 -1.90
N PRO A 25 -4.47 19.08 -0.86
CA PRO A 25 -4.05 18.86 0.51
C PRO A 25 -4.04 17.36 0.78
N GLN A 26 -2.89 16.83 1.19
CA GLN A 26 -2.74 15.43 1.56
C GLN A 26 -3.81 15.10 2.62
N PRO A 27 -4.58 14.01 2.46
CA PRO A 27 -5.58 13.62 3.45
C PRO A 27 -4.91 13.47 4.82
N VAL A 28 -5.44 14.17 5.82
CA VAL A 28 -4.90 14.14 7.18
C VAL A 28 -5.20 12.78 7.80
N LEU A 29 -4.19 12.16 8.38
CA LEU A 29 -4.37 10.98 9.24
C LEU A 29 -4.71 11.44 10.66
N GLU A 30 -5.77 10.88 11.22
CA GLU A 30 -6.06 10.97 12.65
C GLU A 30 -5.45 9.76 13.36
N PHE A 31 -4.68 10.02 14.41
CA PHE A 31 -4.00 9.00 15.18
C PHE A 31 -4.67 8.77 16.54
N ALA A 32 -4.77 7.51 16.94
CA ALA A 32 -5.12 7.08 18.29
C ALA A 32 -3.97 6.29 18.88
N LYS A 33 -3.45 6.71 20.03
CA LYS A 33 -2.34 6.06 20.71
C LYS A 33 -2.68 4.61 21.09
N LEU A 34 -1.78 3.67 20.82
CA LEU A 34 -1.92 2.26 21.17
C LEU A 34 -0.91 1.81 22.23
N ASP A 35 0.36 2.16 22.06
CA ASP A 35 1.46 1.88 23.00
C ASP A 35 2.60 2.87 22.79
N ASP A 36 3.09 3.51 23.85
CA ASP A 36 4.33 4.32 23.80
C ASP A 36 5.56 3.53 24.23
N PHE A 37 5.41 2.28 24.66
CA PHE A 37 6.50 1.42 25.09
C PHE A 37 7.28 1.93 26.32
N GLU A 38 6.70 2.86 27.08
CA GLU A 38 7.22 3.30 28.38
C GLU A 38 7.15 2.20 29.45
N SER A 39 6.53 1.06 29.13
CA SER A 39 6.62 -0.17 29.91
C SER A 39 6.61 -1.41 29.00
N PRO A 40 7.69 -2.22 28.94
CA PRO A 40 7.72 -3.44 28.14
C PRO A 40 6.99 -4.60 28.80
N ALA A 41 6.46 -4.46 30.03
CA ALA A 41 5.95 -5.56 30.84
C ALA A 41 4.77 -6.32 30.20
N ALA A 42 4.03 -5.66 29.30
CA ALA A 42 2.92 -6.28 28.55
C ALA A 42 3.38 -7.08 27.32
N TRP A 43 4.66 -7.01 26.97
CA TRP A 43 5.25 -7.69 25.81
C TRP A 43 6.00 -8.93 26.27
N LEU A 44 5.59 -10.07 25.73
CA LEU A 44 6.12 -11.38 26.03
C LEU A 44 6.92 -11.89 24.84
N LYS A 45 8.10 -12.45 25.10
CA LYS A 45 8.82 -13.25 24.10
C LYS A 45 8.23 -14.66 24.01
N GLY A 46 8.43 -15.33 22.88
CA GLY A 46 8.01 -16.71 22.73
C GLY A 46 6.74 -16.89 21.91
N ASP A 47 6.69 -18.01 21.21
CA ASP A 47 5.44 -18.55 20.69
C ASP A 47 4.89 -19.53 21.73
N PRO A 48 3.70 -19.28 22.32
CA PRO A 48 3.12 -20.17 23.32
C PRO A 48 2.85 -21.59 22.82
N LYS A 49 2.92 -21.85 21.51
CA LYS A 49 2.71 -23.16 20.91
C LYS A 49 4.00 -23.94 20.63
N THR A 50 5.16 -23.28 20.50
CA THR A 50 6.38 -23.93 19.98
C THR A 50 7.58 -23.79 20.90
N ASP A 51 7.87 -22.60 21.41
CA ASP A 51 8.97 -22.36 22.34
C ASP A 51 8.72 -21.07 23.12
N LEU A 52 8.57 -21.19 24.45
CA LEU A 52 8.46 -20.06 25.36
C LEU A 52 9.83 -19.61 25.89
N GLU A 53 10.85 -20.47 25.84
CA GLU A 53 12.17 -20.13 26.33
C GLU A 53 12.89 -19.19 25.36
N GLN A 54 12.71 -19.37 24.04
CA GLN A 54 13.33 -18.60 22.94
C GLN A 54 14.66 -17.99 23.37
N LYS A 55 15.63 -18.86 23.63
CA LYS A 55 16.89 -18.49 24.31
C LYS A 55 17.69 -17.46 23.53
N ASP A 56 17.55 -17.48 22.21
CA ASP A 56 18.24 -16.59 21.31
C ASP A 56 17.44 -15.31 21.01
N ALA A 57 16.32 -15.10 21.71
CA ALA A 57 15.54 -13.87 21.67
C ALA A 57 15.31 -13.26 23.06
N ALA A 58 15.24 -11.93 23.12
CA ALA A 58 14.86 -11.19 24.30
C ALA A 58 13.96 -10.00 23.96
N VAL A 59 13.07 -9.66 24.89
CA VAL A 59 12.23 -8.47 24.84
C VAL A 59 12.54 -7.63 26.07
N ALA A 60 12.86 -6.36 25.89
CA ALA A 60 13.27 -5.47 26.96
C ALA A 60 12.93 -4.00 26.64
N ALA A 61 12.96 -3.15 27.66
CA ALA A 61 13.05 -1.71 27.44
C ALA A 61 14.46 -1.35 26.97
N SER A 62 14.57 -0.34 26.10
CA SER A 62 15.86 0.21 25.66
C SER A 62 15.85 1.73 25.71
N THR A 63 16.94 2.30 26.24
CA THR A 63 17.23 3.73 26.18
C THR A 63 18.28 4.05 25.11
N GLU A 64 18.76 3.05 24.35
CA GLU A 64 19.81 3.25 23.34
C GLU A 64 19.25 3.86 22.05
N PHE A 65 18.09 3.38 21.61
CA PHE A 65 17.38 3.90 20.44
C PHE A 65 15.98 4.28 20.90
N VAL A 66 15.72 5.58 20.99
CA VAL A 66 14.42 6.12 21.40
C VAL A 66 14.00 7.11 20.32
N HIS A 67 12.77 6.97 19.84
CA HIS A 67 12.18 7.93 18.93
C HIS A 67 11.37 8.97 19.71
N GLU A 68 10.54 8.53 20.66
CA GLU A 68 9.73 9.39 21.52
C GLU A 68 9.81 8.94 22.99
N GLY A 69 9.62 9.88 23.93
CA GLY A 69 9.59 9.53 25.35
C GLY A 69 10.97 9.22 25.94
N LYS A 70 11.06 8.18 26.79
CA LYS A 70 12.28 7.82 27.54
C LYS A 70 12.91 6.51 27.09
N GLN A 71 12.12 5.61 26.51
CA GLN A 71 12.58 4.29 26.11
C GLN A 71 11.72 3.74 24.98
N SER A 72 12.27 2.80 24.22
CA SER A 72 11.55 2.01 23.23
C SER A 72 11.45 0.54 23.64
N LEU A 73 10.63 -0.24 22.93
CA LEU A 73 10.62 -1.68 23.04
C LEU A 73 11.72 -2.29 22.16
N ALA A 74 12.65 -3.01 22.78
CA ALA A 74 13.68 -3.75 22.08
C ALA A 74 13.31 -5.23 21.94
N PHE A 75 13.39 -5.73 20.72
CA PHE A 75 13.30 -7.13 20.36
C PHE A 75 14.66 -7.59 19.82
N LEU A 76 15.42 -8.26 20.68
CA LEU A 76 16.81 -8.62 20.44
C LEU A 76 16.88 -10.05 19.96
N ILE A 77 17.52 -10.30 18.81
CA ILE A 77 17.63 -11.65 18.23
C ILE A 77 19.10 -11.98 17.97
N ARG A 78 19.48 -13.20 18.33
CA ARG A 78 20.72 -13.86 17.93
C ARG A 78 20.33 -15.06 17.08
N VAL A 79 20.82 -15.14 15.87
CA VAL A 79 20.49 -16.26 14.99
C VAL A 79 21.36 -17.44 15.37
N ASN A 80 20.75 -18.58 15.69
CA ASN A 80 21.46 -19.78 16.11
C ASN A 80 20.84 -21.02 15.49
N TRP A 81 21.51 -21.59 14.50
CA TRP A 81 21.03 -22.77 13.77
C TRP A 81 21.51 -24.10 14.38
N THR A 82 22.17 -24.04 15.54
CA THR A 82 22.65 -25.24 16.24
C THR A 82 21.45 -26.04 16.74
N PRO A 83 21.23 -27.28 16.26
CA PRO A 83 20.13 -28.10 16.75
C PRO A 83 20.27 -28.38 18.24
N ARG A 84 19.19 -28.20 19.01
CA ARG A 84 19.17 -28.48 20.45
C ARG A 84 18.31 -29.69 20.79
N PRO A 85 18.65 -30.42 21.87
CA PRO A 85 17.79 -31.49 22.37
C PRO A 85 16.40 -30.94 22.71
N ASN A 86 15.35 -31.60 22.22
CA ASN A 86 13.93 -31.27 22.44
C ASN A 86 13.39 -30.04 21.68
N GLU A 87 14.18 -29.41 20.80
CA GLU A 87 13.65 -28.43 19.86
C GLU A 87 13.22 -29.13 18.57
N GLN A 88 12.00 -28.87 18.12
CA GLN A 88 11.44 -29.51 16.91
C GLN A 88 12.12 -29.00 15.63
N TYR A 89 12.63 -27.77 15.65
CA TYR A 89 13.13 -27.08 14.46
C TYR A 89 14.53 -26.51 14.72
N PRO A 90 15.51 -26.75 13.82
CA PRO A 90 16.87 -26.24 13.99
C PRO A 90 17.00 -24.74 13.73
N LYS A 91 15.98 -24.11 13.14
CA LYS A 91 15.90 -22.67 12.91
C LYS A 91 14.63 -22.18 13.59
N GLY A 92 14.79 -21.25 14.52
CA GLY A 92 13.71 -20.73 15.32
C GLY A 92 12.82 -19.73 14.59
N TRP A 93 11.74 -19.41 15.28
CA TRP A 93 10.83 -18.31 14.93
C TRP A 93 10.67 -17.37 16.11
N PRO A 94 11.69 -16.53 16.39
CA PRO A 94 11.58 -15.51 17.41
C PRO A 94 10.28 -14.71 17.26
N MET A 95 9.55 -14.59 18.36
CA MET A 95 8.34 -13.77 18.44
C MET A 95 8.38 -12.87 19.67
N MET A 96 7.77 -11.69 19.52
CA MET A 96 7.31 -10.91 20.65
C MET A 96 5.84 -10.56 20.47
N SER A 97 5.06 -10.68 21.52
CA SER A 97 3.62 -10.46 21.46
C SER A 97 3.11 -9.68 22.66
N ARG A 98 2.11 -8.84 22.42
CA ARG A 98 1.28 -8.22 23.45
C ARG A 98 -0.14 -8.71 23.29
N LYS A 99 -0.70 -9.26 24.37
CA LYS A 99 -2.11 -9.61 24.46
C LYS A 99 -2.88 -8.47 25.14
N PHE A 100 -4.06 -8.15 24.65
CA PHE A 100 -4.97 -7.20 25.29
C PHE A 100 -5.86 -7.92 26.30
N ASP A 101 -6.24 -7.21 27.36
CA ASP A 101 -7.13 -7.73 28.40
C ASP A 101 -8.52 -8.11 27.87
N ALA A 102 -8.97 -7.41 26.82
CA ALA A 102 -10.21 -7.68 26.11
C ALA A 102 -10.01 -7.44 24.59
N PRO A 103 -10.79 -8.12 23.73
CA PRO A 103 -10.82 -7.83 22.30
C PRO A 103 -11.14 -6.36 22.04
N ARG A 104 -10.48 -5.77 21.04
CA ARG A 104 -10.63 -4.36 20.64
C ARG A 104 -11.17 -4.29 19.21
N ASP A 105 -12.03 -3.30 18.97
CA ASP A 105 -12.56 -2.99 17.65
C ASP A 105 -11.65 -1.98 16.94
N TRP A 106 -11.01 -2.44 15.87
CA TRP A 106 -10.11 -1.66 15.02
C TRP A 106 -10.70 -1.40 13.62
N SER A 107 -11.95 -1.81 13.36
CA SER A 107 -12.60 -1.68 12.05
C SER A 107 -12.78 -0.24 11.57
N GLY A 108 -12.75 0.73 12.50
CA GLY A 108 -12.79 2.16 12.20
C GLY A 108 -11.44 2.79 11.81
N TYR A 109 -10.35 2.02 11.81
CA TYR A 109 -9.02 2.47 11.42
C TYR A 109 -8.59 1.86 10.09
N ASP A 110 -7.57 2.45 9.47
CA ASP A 110 -7.02 1.99 8.20
C ASP A 110 -5.64 1.35 8.38
N TYR A 111 -4.92 1.70 9.46
CA TYR A 111 -3.55 1.27 9.69
C TYR A 111 -3.19 1.08 11.16
N ALA A 112 -2.18 0.24 11.39
CA ALA A 112 -1.30 0.35 12.55
C ALA A 112 -0.01 1.09 12.13
N TYR A 113 0.33 2.14 12.85
CA TYR A 113 1.51 2.98 12.65
C TYR A 113 2.49 2.82 13.81
N PHE A 114 3.79 2.79 13.54
CA PHE A 114 4.82 2.84 14.58
C PHE A 114 6.18 3.22 13.97
N TRP A 115 7.11 3.63 14.82
CA TRP A 115 8.51 3.79 14.44
C TRP A 115 9.28 2.49 14.61
N LEU A 116 10.13 2.17 13.65
CA LEU A 116 10.97 0.99 13.65
C LEU A 116 12.44 1.37 13.40
N TYR A 117 13.35 0.82 14.20
CA TYR A 117 14.79 0.86 13.97
C TYR A 117 15.32 -0.57 13.94
N ALA A 118 15.97 -0.98 12.86
CA ALA A 118 16.60 -2.29 12.75
C ALA A 118 18.13 -2.18 12.89
N LYS A 119 18.67 -2.48 14.07
CA LYS A 119 20.13 -2.49 14.31
C LYS A 119 20.72 -3.83 13.89
N THR A 120 21.49 -3.81 12.81
CA THR A 120 22.17 -5.01 12.31
C THR A 120 23.27 -4.66 11.31
N GLU A 121 24.25 -5.56 11.19
CA GLU A 121 25.22 -5.59 10.09
C GLU A 121 24.89 -6.68 9.07
N ALA A 122 23.94 -7.57 9.39
CA ALA A 122 23.50 -8.64 8.52
C ALA A 122 22.83 -8.09 7.27
N LYS A 123 22.96 -8.82 6.17
CA LYS A 123 22.30 -8.46 4.91
C LYS A 123 20.79 -8.71 5.02
N LEU A 124 20.01 -7.63 5.01
CA LEU A 124 18.55 -7.73 5.01
C LEU A 124 18.01 -8.16 3.65
N LEU A 125 17.32 -9.31 3.63
CA LEU A 125 16.51 -9.72 2.48
C LEU A 125 15.24 -8.85 2.46
N GLN A 126 15.14 -7.93 1.50
CA GLN A 126 14.11 -6.87 1.46
C GLN A 126 12.66 -7.36 1.59
N GLU A 127 12.37 -8.62 1.24
CA GLU A 127 11.04 -9.23 1.34
C GLU A 127 10.83 -10.08 2.61
N ARG A 128 11.83 -10.18 3.49
CA ARG A 128 11.90 -11.19 4.57
C ARG A 128 12.78 -10.69 5.74
N VAL A 129 12.28 -9.70 6.47
CA VAL A 129 13.01 -9.12 7.63
C VAL A 129 12.21 -9.29 8.92
N LEU A 130 11.04 -8.67 8.97
CA LEU A 130 10.15 -8.64 10.13
C LEU A 130 8.70 -8.76 9.64
N ARG A 131 7.90 -9.55 10.33
CA ARG A 131 6.45 -9.63 10.13
C ARG A 131 5.71 -9.15 11.35
N ILE A 132 4.49 -8.74 11.12
CA ILE A 132 3.53 -8.37 12.16
C ILE A 132 2.21 -9.10 11.90
N GLY A 133 1.56 -9.54 12.97
CA GLY A 133 0.28 -10.21 12.95
C GLY A 133 -0.64 -9.66 14.03
N PHE A 134 -1.94 -9.80 13.80
CA PHE A 134 -2.99 -9.29 14.69
C PHE A 134 -3.94 -10.43 15.06
N PRO A 135 -3.65 -11.20 16.13
CA PRO A 135 -4.50 -12.30 16.55
C PRO A 135 -5.92 -11.84 16.86
N THR A 136 -6.94 -12.59 16.46
CA THR A 136 -8.34 -12.26 16.72
C THR A 136 -9.02 -13.29 17.62
N ALA A 137 -10.17 -12.92 18.19
CA ALA A 137 -10.89 -13.77 19.15
C ALA A 137 -11.58 -15.01 18.52
N ASP A 138 -11.56 -15.15 17.19
CA ASP A 138 -12.14 -16.31 16.50
C ASP A 138 -11.25 -17.56 16.58
N GLY A 139 -10.01 -17.42 17.06
CA GLY A 139 -9.07 -18.51 17.26
C GLY A 139 -8.43 -19.04 15.98
N LYS A 140 -8.62 -18.38 14.83
CA LYS A 140 -7.91 -18.74 13.59
C LYS A 140 -6.42 -18.49 13.72
N GLU A 141 -5.65 -19.14 12.84
CA GLU A 141 -4.22 -18.85 12.71
C GLU A 141 -4.00 -17.37 12.38
N THR A 142 -2.91 -16.83 12.91
CA THR A 142 -2.57 -15.42 12.71
C THR A 142 -2.07 -15.23 11.28
N GLU A 143 -2.77 -14.40 10.52
CA GLU A 143 -2.30 -13.93 9.23
C GLU A 143 -1.14 -12.93 9.44
N TRP A 144 -0.10 -13.07 8.63
CA TRP A 144 1.12 -12.29 8.79
C TRP A 144 1.30 -11.28 7.66
N TYR A 145 1.49 -10.01 8.03
CA TYR A 145 1.94 -8.98 7.11
C TYR A 145 3.47 -8.89 7.14
N THR A 146 4.11 -8.91 5.96
CA THR A 146 5.56 -8.68 5.86
C THR A 146 5.84 -7.22 5.65
N ILE A 147 6.62 -6.61 6.55
CA ILE A 147 6.93 -5.19 6.48
C ILE A 147 7.96 -4.98 5.37
N PRO A 148 7.61 -4.25 4.28
CA PRO A 148 8.53 -4.04 3.18
C PRO A 148 9.53 -2.92 3.48
N GLY A 149 10.67 -2.92 2.77
CA GLY A 149 11.58 -1.77 2.76
C GLY A 149 12.20 -1.43 4.12
N ILE A 150 12.47 -2.44 4.95
CA ILE A 150 13.23 -2.22 6.18
C ILE A 150 14.69 -1.94 5.81
N GLU A 151 15.15 -0.76 6.22
CA GLU A 151 16.54 -0.35 6.06
C GLU A 151 17.29 -0.45 7.39
N PRO A 152 18.53 -0.95 7.38
CA PRO A 152 19.30 -1.14 8.60
C PRO A 152 19.79 0.21 9.14
N ASN A 153 19.90 0.29 10.47
CA ASN A 153 20.54 1.36 11.22
C ASN A 153 19.97 2.77 11.01
N ARG A 154 18.64 2.87 10.85
CA ARG A 154 17.91 4.14 10.87
C ARG A 154 16.49 3.97 11.39
N TRP A 155 15.93 5.05 11.92
CA TRP A 155 14.50 5.12 12.21
C TRP A 155 13.71 5.25 10.91
N GLN A 156 12.62 4.50 10.82
CA GLN A 156 11.64 4.62 9.75
C GLN A 156 10.24 4.47 10.32
N GLU A 157 9.33 5.28 9.78
CA GLU A 157 7.91 5.15 10.08
C GLU A 157 7.35 3.98 9.26
N VAL A 158 6.61 3.10 9.94
CA VAL A 158 5.99 1.92 9.34
C VAL A 158 4.48 2.09 9.42
N ALA A 159 3.82 1.93 8.27
CA ALA A 159 2.37 1.89 8.14
C ALA A 159 1.94 0.47 7.71
N VAL A 160 1.24 -0.24 8.59
CA VAL A 160 0.72 -1.58 8.31
C VAL A 160 -0.75 -1.45 7.93
N PRO A 161 -1.11 -1.64 6.66
CA PRO A 161 -2.49 -1.46 6.21
C PRO A 161 -3.39 -2.60 6.69
N PHE A 162 -4.63 -2.29 7.02
CA PHE A 162 -5.63 -3.26 7.47
C PHE A 162 -6.28 -4.01 6.30
N THR A 163 -5.45 -4.61 5.45
CA THR A 163 -5.85 -5.37 4.25
C THR A 163 -5.90 -6.87 4.47
N LEU A 164 -5.39 -7.37 5.60
CA LEU A 164 -5.45 -8.79 5.92
C LEU A 164 -6.91 -9.23 6.11
N PRO A 165 -7.28 -10.45 5.64
CA PRO A 165 -8.64 -10.97 5.72
C PRO A 165 -8.96 -11.52 7.12
N ILE A 166 -8.83 -10.68 8.14
CA ILE A 166 -9.11 -11.00 9.55
C ILE A 166 -10.29 -10.20 10.10
N ASP A 167 -10.82 -10.63 11.24
CA ASP A 167 -11.88 -9.90 11.95
C ASP A 167 -11.30 -8.72 12.76
N TRP A 168 -11.22 -7.56 12.11
CA TRP A 168 -10.75 -6.31 12.73
C TRP A 168 -11.67 -5.79 13.85
N THR A 169 -12.88 -6.35 14.03
CA THR A 169 -13.77 -5.94 15.13
C THR A 169 -13.39 -6.57 16.48
N ARG A 170 -12.51 -7.59 16.47
CA ARG A 170 -12.18 -8.39 17.65
C ARG A 170 -10.68 -8.72 17.75
N VAL A 171 -9.82 -7.71 17.57
CA VAL A 171 -8.36 -7.85 17.69
C VAL A 171 -7.98 -8.07 19.16
N THR A 172 -7.18 -9.10 19.43
CA THR A 172 -6.81 -9.54 20.79
C THR A 172 -5.36 -9.26 21.15
N GLY A 173 -4.55 -8.80 20.20
CA GLY A 173 -3.15 -8.48 20.45
C GLY A 173 -2.41 -8.05 19.19
N VAL A 174 -1.10 -7.87 19.37
CA VAL A 174 -0.13 -7.60 18.31
C VAL A 174 1.04 -8.54 18.50
N THR A 175 1.51 -9.17 17.42
CA THR A 175 2.67 -10.05 17.45
C THR A 175 3.64 -9.67 16.35
N PHE A 176 4.92 -9.57 16.69
CA PHE A 176 6.01 -9.48 15.74
C PHE A 176 6.69 -10.84 15.62
N TYR A 177 7.12 -11.17 14.41
CA TYR A 177 7.73 -12.44 14.07
C TYR A 177 8.94 -12.23 13.16
N VAL A 178 9.98 -13.03 13.40
CA VAL A 178 11.16 -13.15 12.55
C VAL A 178 11.41 -14.63 12.30
N ALA A 179 11.72 -15.00 11.05
CA ALA A 179 12.21 -16.34 10.76
C ALA A 179 13.74 -16.33 10.71
N GLU A 180 14.40 -17.13 11.55
CA GLU A 180 15.87 -17.23 11.56
C GLU A 180 16.43 -17.75 10.23
N ALA A 181 15.63 -18.50 9.47
CA ALA A 181 15.99 -18.96 8.14
C ALA A 181 16.22 -17.84 7.11
N TRP A 182 15.94 -16.58 7.45
CA TRP A 182 16.19 -15.42 6.58
C TRP A 182 17.58 -14.81 6.75
N TYR A 183 18.33 -15.25 7.76
CA TYR A 183 19.64 -14.70 8.14
C TYR A 183 20.73 -15.76 8.02
N GLU A 184 21.97 -15.43 8.31
CA GLU A 184 23.06 -16.40 8.46
C GLU A 184 23.22 -16.81 9.93
N ASP A 185 23.76 -18.01 10.17
CA ASP A 185 24.05 -18.47 11.53
C ASP A 185 25.05 -17.52 12.22
N GLY A 186 24.77 -17.14 13.47
CA GLY A 186 25.55 -16.17 14.23
C GLY A 186 25.19 -14.71 13.98
N ASP A 187 24.28 -14.41 13.04
CA ASP A 187 23.81 -13.05 12.81
C ASP A 187 23.16 -12.44 14.06
N LYS A 188 23.29 -11.11 14.18
CA LYS A 188 22.64 -10.30 15.20
C LYS A 188 21.69 -9.32 14.56
N VAL A 189 20.42 -9.38 14.95
CA VAL A 189 19.36 -8.51 14.44
C VAL A 189 18.52 -8.03 15.60
N ASP A 190 18.63 -6.75 15.94
CA ASP A 190 17.85 -6.15 17.01
C ASP A 190 16.85 -5.17 16.40
N PHE A 191 15.58 -5.26 16.78
CA PHE A 191 14.54 -4.32 16.38
C PHE A 191 14.14 -3.45 17.57
N TYR A 192 14.00 -2.15 17.34
CA TYR A 192 13.46 -1.20 18.33
C TYR A 192 12.16 -0.63 17.77
N VAL A 193 11.10 -0.73 18.55
CA VAL A 193 9.75 -0.29 18.17
C VAL A 193 9.31 0.81 19.13
N ASP A 194 8.76 1.88 18.59
CA ASP A 194 8.37 3.06 19.35
C ASP A 194 7.07 3.71 18.81
N ASP A 195 6.37 4.45 19.67
CA ASP A 195 5.14 5.22 19.41
C ASP A 195 4.13 4.53 18.47
N MET A 196 3.62 3.38 18.93
CA MET A 196 2.63 2.61 18.21
C MET A 196 1.24 3.25 18.35
N ARG A 197 0.60 3.46 17.21
CA ARG A 197 -0.64 4.21 17.01
C ARG A 197 -1.54 3.46 16.04
N LEU A 198 -2.84 3.65 16.17
CA LEU A 198 -3.80 3.34 15.12
C LEU A 198 -4.03 4.61 14.32
N ALA A 199 -4.13 4.51 12.99
CA ALA A 199 -4.40 5.66 12.14
C ALA A 199 -5.63 5.42 11.28
N LYS A 200 -6.45 6.46 11.12
CA LYS A 200 -7.56 6.48 10.17
C LYS A 200 -7.45 7.71 9.30
N ARG A 201 -7.85 7.62 8.03
CA ARG A 201 -7.95 8.80 7.18
C ARG A 201 -9.21 9.60 7.53
N THR A 202 -9.10 10.92 7.50
CA THR A 202 -10.24 11.82 7.69
C THR A 202 -11.06 12.04 6.42
N ALA A 203 -10.48 11.74 5.27
CA ALA A 203 -11.09 11.84 3.95
C ALA A 203 -10.85 10.55 3.15
N PRO A 204 -11.77 10.17 2.24
CA PRO A 204 -11.56 9.00 1.41
C PRO A 204 -10.35 9.20 0.49
N ALA A 205 -9.52 8.17 0.32
CA ALA A 205 -8.36 8.18 -0.56
C ALA A 205 -8.25 6.85 -1.32
N PHE A 206 -7.69 6.88 -2.53
CA PHE A 206 -7.34 5.67 -3.27
C PHE A 206 -6.14 4.99 -2.62
N SER A 207 -6.30 3.72 -2.24
CA SER A 207 -5.16 2.86 -1.86
C SER A 207 -4.79 1.89 -2.97
N ALA A 208 -5.76 1.52 -3.81
CA ALA A 208 -5.51 0.90 -5.09
C ALA A 208 -6.61 1.28 -6.09
N CYS A 209 -6.23 1.41 -7.35
CA CYS A 209 -7.19 1.67 -8.40
C CYS A 209 -6.70 1.09 -9.73
N SER A 210 -7.59 0.39 -10.44
CA SER A 210 -7.30 -0.12 -11.78
C SER A 210 -8.47 0.13 -12.73
N VAL A 211 -8.12 0.35 -14.00
CA VAL A 211 -9.09 0.47 -15.11
C VAL A 211 -8.73 -0.59 -16.13
N THR A 212 -9.70 -1.43 -16.48
CA THR A 212 -9.52 -2.53 -17.41
C THR A 212 -10.53 -2.45 -18.54
N SER A 213 -10.06 -2.56 -19.77
CA SER A 213 -10.95 -2.72 -20.91
C SER A 213 -11.56 -4.12 -20.86
N ARG A 214 -12.85 -4.23 -20.55
CA ARG A 214 -13.58 -5.50 -20.64
C ARG A 214 -14.36 -5.51 -21.93
N VAL A 215 -13.81 -6.21 -22.93
CA VAL A 215 -14.59 -6.57 -24.12
C VAL A 215 -15.55 -7.68 -23.70
N PHE A 216 -16.72 -7.32 -23.18
CA PHE A 216 -17.80 -8.30 -23.11
C PHE A 216 -18.21 -8.63 -24.56
N PRO A 217 -18.61 -9.87 -24.86
CA PRO A 217 -18.82 -10.36 -26.23
C PRO A 217 -19.76 -9.54 -27.14
N ARG A 218 -20.48 -8.54 -26.62
CA ARG A 218 -21.44 -7.71 -27.37
C ARG A 218 -21.52 -6.23 -26.92
N ARG A 219 -20.66 -5.76 -26.01
CA ARG A 219 -20.67 -4.38 -25.51
C ARG A 219 -19.26 -3.91 -25.18
N GLN A 220 -18.87 -2.76 -25.73
CA GLN A 220 -17.69 -2.03 -25.28
C GLN A 220 -17.97 -1.54 -23.86
N SER A 221 -17.23 -2.04 -22.89
CA SER A 221 -17.30 -1.57 -21.51
C SER A 221 -15.89 -1.53 -20.96
N PHE A 222 -15.70 -0.76 -19.89
CA PHE A 222 -14.49 -0.90 -19.10
C PHE A 222 -14.90 -1.13 -17.64
N GLY A 223 -14.11 -1.95 -16.96
CA GLY A 223 -14.21 -2.18 -15.54
C GLY A 223 -13.30 -1.23 -14.79
N ILE A 224 -13.78 -0.70 -13.67
CA ILE A 224 -12.95 -0.03 -12.68
C ILE A 224 -13.00 -0.89 -11.42
N SER A 225 -11.85 -1.17 -10.83
CA SER A 225 -11.76 -1.78 -9.50
C SER A 225 -11.05 -0.82 -8.57
N LEU A 226 -11.67 -0.54 -7.43
CA LEU A 226 -11.16 0.39 -6.43
C LEU A 226 -10.95 -0.30 -5.09
N HIS A 227 -9.91 0.14 -4.40
CA HIS A 227 -9.74 -0.01 -2.96
C HIS A 227 -9.55 1.37 -2.35
N ILE A 228 -10.36 1.68 -1.35
CA ILE A 228 -10.48 3.00 -0.72
C ILE A 228 -10.14 2.88 0.76
N GLU A 229 -9.34 3.81 1.25
CA GLU A 229 -9.10 4.02 2.68
C GLU A 229 -9.91 5.21 3.18
N GLY A 230 -10.19 5.25 4.49
CA GLY A 230 -10.98 6.32 5.10
C GLY A 230 -12.51 6.15 4.96
N PRO A 231 -13.28 7.22 5.22
CA PRO A 231 -14.73 7.16 5.26
C PRO A 231 -15.35 7.07 3.86
N VAL A 232 -16.16 6.04 3.63
CA VAL A 232 -16.92 5.85 2.37
C VAL A 232 -18.32 6.46 2.42
N GLU A 233 -18.83 6.78 3.61
CA GLU A 233 -20.18 7.33 3.77
C GLU A 233 -20.29 8.72 3.10
N GLY A 234 -21.19 8.82 2.12
CA GLY A 234 -21.37 10.04 1.32
C GLY A 234 -20.29 10.28 0.27
N ALA A 235 -19.26 9.44 0.18
CA ALA A 235 -18.21 9.55 -0.83
C ALA A 235 -18.71 9.12 -2.21
N ARG A 236 -18.14 9.73 -3.26
CA ARG A 236 -18.51 9.44 -4.65
C ARG A 236 -17.27 9.28 -5.51
N LEU A 237 -17.33 8.37 -6.47
CA LEU A 237 -16.36 8.30 -7.56
C LEU A 237 -16.89 9.10 -8.74
N ARG A 238 -16.11 10.04 -9.27
CA ARG A 238 -16.33 10.63 -10.60
C ARG A 238 -15.27 10.11 -11.54
N CYS A 239 -15.70 9.55 -12.67
CA CYS A 239 -14.80 9.13 -13.73
C CYS A 239 -15.04 9.98 -14.97
N ARG A 240 -13.96 10.50 -15.56
CA ARG A 240 -13.95 11.12 -16.90
C ARG A 240 -12.99 10.34 -17.78
N VAL A 241 -13.47 9.91 -18.95
CA VAL A 241 -12.65 9.23 -19.95
C VAL A 241 -12.36 10.17 -21.10
N THR A 242 -11.10 10.30 -21.49
CA THR A 242 -10.66 11.08 -22.66
C THR A 242 -9.86 10.22 -23.62
N ASP A 243 -9.88 10.57 -24.91
CA ASP A 243 -8.94 10.01 -25.89
C ASP A 243 -7.51 10.59 -25.69
N ARG A 244 -6.56 10.16 -26.52
CA ARG A 244 -5.17 10.69 -26.52
C ARG A 244 -5.09 12.20 -26.80
N ARG A 245 -6.06 12.78 -27.50
CA ARG A 245 -6.13 14.21 -27.81
C ARG A 245 -6.80 15.01 -26.69
N GLY A 246 -7.29 14.34 -25.63
CA GLY A 246 -7.97 14.96 -24.52
C GLY A 246 -9.47 15.18 -24.75
N ASN A 247 -10.05 14.67 -25.85
CA ASN A 247 -11.49 14.79 -26.09
C ASN A 247 -12.25 13.82 -25.18
N GLU A 248 -13.22 14.34 -24.44
CA GLU A 248 -14.06 13.53 -23.55
C GLU A 248 -14.88 12.50 -24.37
N GLN A 249 -14.75 11.23 -23.99
CA GLN A 249 -15.50 10.11 -24.56
C GLN A 249 -16.68 9.70 -23.68
N GLY A 250 -16.68 10.12 -22.42
CA GLY A 250 -17.76 9.89 -21.48
C GLY A 250 -17.34 10.20 -20.05
N SER A 251 -18.33 10.37 -19.20
CA SER A 251 -18.14 10.55 -17.77
C SER A 251 -19.30 9.94 -16.98
N PHE A 252 -19.03 9.62 -15.72
CA PHE A 252 -20.05 9.19 -14.78
C PHE A 252 -19.67 9.57 -13.36
N ALA A 253 -20.65 9.55 -12.46
CA ALA A 253 -20.41 9.67 -11.04
C ALA A 253 -21.31 8.70 -10.28
N GLU A 254 -20.70 7.85 -9.45
CA GLU A 254 -21.40 6.84 -8.65
C GLU A 254 -21.09 7.03 -7.16
N ALA A 255 -22.06 6.69 -6.31
CA ALA A 255 -21.82 6.64 -4.87
C ALA A 255 -20.97 5.43 -4.51
N LEU A 256 -20.05 5.61 -3.56
CA LEU A 256 -19.31 4.51 -2.98
C LEU A 256 -20.14 3.91 -1.84
N THR A 257 -20.25 2.58 -1.82
CA THR A 257 -21.01 1.86 -0.80
C THR A 257 -20.13 0.95 0.05
N ALA A 258 -18.88 0.74 -0.36
CA ALA A 258 -17.91 -0.11 0.31
C ALA A 258 -16.48 0.36 0.02
N LYS A 259 -15.53 -0.04 0.87
CA LYS A 259 -14.09 0.23 0.67
C LYS A 259 -13.52 -0.48 -0.57
N GLU A 260 -14.07 -1.65 -0.91
CA GLU A 260 -13.78 -2.35 -2.16
C GLU A 260 -15.02 -2.33 -3.06
N GLN A 261 -14.87 -1.83 -4.28
CA GLN A 261 -15.98 -1.75 -5.22
C GLN A 261 -15.51 -1.91 -6.66
N GLN A 262 -16.36 -2.57 -7.46
CA GLN A 262 -16.16 -2.72 -8.90
C GLN A 262 -17.29 -2.05 -9.67
N PHE A 263 -16.93 -1.27 -10.67
CA PHE A 263 -17.86 -0.62 -11.60
C PHE A 263 -17.67 -1.19 -12.99
N VAL A 264 -18.76 -1.41 -13.71
CA VAL A 264 -18.73 -1.74 -15.13
C VAL A 264 -19.43 -0.63 -15.88
N PHE A 265 -18.66 0.17 -16.61
CA PHE A 265 -19.23 1.28 -17.36
C PHE A 265 -19.67 0.81 -18.75
N PRO A 266 -20.96 0.91 -19.11
CA PRO A 266 -21.43 0.58 -20.45
C PRO A 266 -20.99 1.67 -21.42
N ALA A 267 -19.84 1.45 -22.04
CA ALA A 267 -19.27 2.35 -23.03
C ALA A 267 -19.95 2.09 -24.39
N LYS A 268 -21.26 2.37 -24.50
CA LYS A 268 -22.05 2.15 -25.73
C LYS A 268 -21.44 2.79 -26.99
N ALA A 269 -20.44 3.66 -26.85
CA ALA A 269 -19.78 4.35 -27.95
C ALA A 269 -18.26 4.57 -27.76
N LEU A 270 -17.55 3.84 -26.86
CA LEU A 270 -16.11 4.13 -26.66
C LEU A 270 -15.30 3.65 -27.88
N PRO A 271 -14.76 4.55 -28.73
CA PRO A 271 -14.06 4.15 -29.95
C PRO A 271 -12.87 3.27 -29.60
N ALA A 272 -12.50 2.34 -30.49
CA ALA A 272 -11.26 1.57 -30.32
C ALA A 272 -10.05 2.52 -30.32
N GLY A 273 -9.11 2.32 -29.39
CA GLY A 273 -7.93 3.17 -29.28
C GLY A 273 -7.46 3.39 -27.85
N GLU A 274 -6.53 4.33 -27.72
CA GLU A 274 -5.95 4.76 -26.45
C GLU A 274 -6.89 5.71 -25.71
N HIS A 275 -7.07 5.46 -24.41
CA HIS A 275 -7.90 6.26 -23.52
C HIS A 275 -7.20 6.52 -22.19
N TYR A 276 -7.63 7.59 -21.53
CA TYR A 276 -7.26 7.93 -20.17
C TYR A 276 -8.51 8.09 -19.33
N ALA A 277 -8.61 7.34 -18.23
CA ALA A 277 -9.62 7.54 -17.20
C ALA A 277 -9.02 8.40 -16.09
N THR A 278 -9.63 9.56 -15.86
CA THR A 278 -9.39 10.38 -14.67
C THR A 278 -10.47 10.02 -13.64
N LEU A 279 -10.03 9.60 -12.47
CA LEU A 279 -10.85 9.10 -11.39
C LEU A 279 -10.69 10.05 -10.23
N ASP A 280 -11.71 10.85 -9.97
CA ASP A 280 -11.76 11.75 -8.83
C ASP A 280 -12.57 11.11 -7.72
N LEU A 281 -12.03 11.13 -6.52
CA LEU A 281 -12.72 10.76 -5.31
C LEU A 281 -13.27 12.03 -4.67
N LEU A 282 -14.59 12.06 -4.50
CA LEU A 282 -15.30 13.18 -3.92
C LEU A 282 -15.76 12.82 -2.51
N ASP A 283 -15.62 13.76 -1.59
CA ASP A 283 -16.18 13.62 -0.25
C ASP A 283 -17.69 13.91 -0.21
N LYS A 284 -18.26 13.91 1.00
CA LYS A 284 -19.69 14.21 1.22
C LYS A 284 -20.10 15.64 0.82
N SER A 285 -19.14 16.58 0.73
CA SER A 285 -19.39 17.96 0.31
C SER A 285 -19.36 18.11 -1.21
N GLY A 286 -18.82 17.10 -1.92
CA GLY A 286 -18.63 17.12 -3.37
C GLY A 286 -17.28 17.73 -3.78
N GLU A 287 -16.36 17.94 -2.84
CA GLU A 287 -14.99 18.38 -3.13
C GLU A 287 -14.11 17.19 -3.53
N VAL A 288 -13.18 17.40 -4.45
CA VAL A 288 -12.21 16.37 -4.86
C VAL A 288 -11.15 16.27 -3.79
N VAL A 289 -11.07 15.12 -3.13
CA VAL A 289 -10.10 14.84 -2.07
C VAL A 289 -8.94 13.95 -2.53
N ASP A 290 -9.13 13.22 -3.62
CA ASP A 290 -8.07 12.44 -4.28
C ASP A 290 -8.36 12.30 -5.78
N SER A 291 -7.32 12.12 -6.60
CA SER A 291 -7.45 11.97 -8.05
C SER A 291 -6.37 11.08 -8.64
N GLU A 292 -6.79 10.15 -9.48
CA GLU A 292 -5.94 9.18 -10.14
C GLU A 292 -6.17 9.18 -11.65
N ARG A 293 -5.10 9.10 -12.45
CA ARG A 293 -5.21 9.01 -13.91
C ARG A 293 -4.64 7.69 -14.40
N LYS A 294 -5.50 6.85 -14.99
CA LYS A 294 -5.12 5.53 -15.50
C LYS A 294 -5.28 5.47 -17.02
N TYR A 295 -4.26 4.94 -17.68
CA TYR A 295 -4.31 4.63 -19.10
C TYR A 295 -5.01 3.27 -19.32
N PHE A 296 -5.79 3.16 -20.39
CA PHE A 296 -6.29 1.88 -20.86
C PHE A 296 -6.56 1.93 -22.37
N ARG A 297 -6.67 0.76 -23.01
CA ARG A 297 -6.95 0.66 -24.45
C ARG A 297 -8.22 -0.12 -24.70
N SER A 298 -9.14 0.49 -25.46
CA SER A 298 -10.34 -0.19 -25.94
C SER A 298 -10.04 -0.91 -27.25
N LEU A 299 -10.60 -2.10 -27.43
CA LEU A 299 -10.39 -2.89 -28.64
C LEU A 299 -11.53 -2.74 -29.62
N GLN A 300 -11.21 -2.96 -30.90
CA GLN A 300 -12.27 -3.18 -31.88
C GLN A 300 -13.08 -4.42 -31.49
N PRO A 301 -14.42 -4.38 -31.66
CA PRO A 301 -15.26 -5.54 -31.44
C PRO A 301 -14.73 -6.77 -32.17
N GLY A 302 -14.66 -7.91 -31.47
CA GLY A 302 -14.18 -9.18 -32.04
C GLY A 302 -12.66 -9.40 -31.97
N LYS A 303 -11.86 -8.38 -31.64
CA LYS A 303 -10.42 -8.55 -31.35
C LYS A 303 -10.21 -9.03 -29.90
N ARG A 304 -9.27 -9.94 -29.70
CA ARG A 304 -8.85 -10.45 -28.37
C ARG A 304 -7.50 -9.85 -28.00
N SER A 305 -7.30 -9.57 -26.71
CA SER A 305 -5.98 -9.20 -26.18
C SER A 305 -5.05 -10.42 -26.19
N TYR A 306 -3.87 -10.33 -26.82
CA TYR A 306 -2.83 -11.36 -26.75
C TYR A 306 -1.90 -11.20 -25.53
N LEU A 307 -2.39 -10.57 -24.46
CA LEU A 307 -1.62 -10.28 -23.25
C LEU A 307 -0.97 -11.52 -22.59
N LYS A 308 -1.53 -12.73 -22.79
CA LYS A 308 -0.91 -13.98 -22.30
C LYS A 308 0.48 -14.26 -22.88
N LEU A 309 0.86 -13.66 -24.01
CA LEU A 309 2.19 -13.87 -24.62
C LEU A 309 3.24 -12.86 -24.15
N ILE A 310 2.84 -11.67 -23.68
CA ILE A 310 3.79 -10.59 -23.33
C ILE A 310 4.32 -10.70 -21.91
N THR A 311 3.52 -11.25 -20.98
CA THR A 311 3.95 -11.48 -19.59
C THR A 311 5.08 -12.51 -19.46
N PHE A 312 5.36 -13.30 -20.52
CA PHE A 312 6.51 -14.22 -20.56
C PHE A 312 7.84 -13.52 -20.85
N TYR A 313 7.84 -12.33 -21.47
CA TYR A 313 9.05 -11.70 -22.02
C TYR A 313 9.34 -10.30 -21.46
N THR A 314 8.61 -9.89 -20.41
CA THR A 314 8.71 -8.53 -19.87
C THR A 314 9.17 -8.55 -18.43
N GLN A 315 9.89 -7.51 -18.02
CA GLN A 315 10.23 -7.26 -16.62
C GLN A 315 8.97 -7.34 -15.74
N PRO A 316 9.10 -7.64 -14.43
CA PRO A 316 7.97 -7.67 -13.52
C PRO A 316 7.11 -6.40 -13.68
N LEU A 317 5.83 -6.55 -14.04
CA LEU A 317 4.93 -5.45 -14.41
C LEU A 317 4.86 -4.32 -13.36
N GLY A 318 5.12 -4.65 -12.09
CA GLY A 318 5.16 -3.67 -10.99
C GLY A 318 6.33 -2.67 -11.05
N GLN A 319 7.29 -2.85 -11.98
CA GLN A 319 8.44 -1.96 -12.14
C GLN A 319 8.40 -1.13 -13.44
N ALA A 320 7.39 -1.33 -14.28
CA ALA A 320 7.27 -0.62 -15.56
C ALA A 320 6.54 0.73 -15.38
N ASP A 321 7.09 1.79 -15.94
CA ASP A 321 6.41 3.09 -15.99
C ASP A 321 5.26 3.08 -17.02
N ALA A 322 4.45 4.14 -17.02
CA ALA A 322 3.29 4.26 -17.91
C ALA A 322 3.67 4.23 -19.40
N ALA A 323 4.87 4.71 -19.78
CA ALA A 323 5.32 4.70 -21.16
C ALA A 323 5.73 3.28 -21.59
N ALA A 324 6.45 2.55 -20.73
CA ALA A 324 6.82 1.16 -20.94
C ALA A 324 5.59 0.25 -20.99
N LEU A 325 4.63 0.43 -20.07
CA LEU A 325 3.33 -0.25 -20.13
C LEU A 325 2.56 0.11 -21.39
N GLY A 326 2.65 1.36 -21.86
CA GLY A 326 2.13 1.79 -23.16
C GLY A 326 2.71 0.98 -24.32
N VAL A 327 4.03 0.85 -24.40
CA VAL A 327 4.71 0.06 -25.45
C VAL A 327 4.34 -1.42 -25.41
N LEU A 328 4.26 -2.01 -24.21
CA LEU A 328 3.84 -3.41 -24.04
C LEU A 328 2.38 -3.62 -24.43
N ASN A 329 1.52 -2.69 -24.03
CA ASN A 329 0.12 -2.65 -24.42
C ASN A 329 -0.09 -2.26 -25.90
N ASP A 330 0.89 -1.66 -26.57
CA ASP A 330 0.80 -1.45 -28.01
C ASP A 330 1.27 -2.70 -28.76
N SER A 331 2.29 -3.36 -28.24
CA SER A 331 2.85 -4.60 -28.78
C SER A 331 1.89 -5.79 -28.64
N ALA A 332 1.15 -5.90 -27.53
CA ALA A 332 0.15 -6.96 -27.31
C ALA A 332 -1.07 -6.86 -28.25
N TYR A 333 -1.19 -5.74 -28.97
CA TYR A 333 -2.39 -5.34 -29.69
C TYR A 333 -2.12 -4.85 -31.12
N ALA A 334 -0.89 -5.03 -31.62
CA ALA A 334 -0.51 -4.75 -33.01
C ALA A 334 -1.01 -5.81 -34.04
N GLY A 335 -1.97 -6.68 -33.65
CA GLY A 335 -2.49 -7.80 -34.45
C GLY A 335 -3.92 -7.66 -34.98
#